data_AF-A0A3D4EKJ1-F1
#
_entry.id   AF-A0A3D4EKJ1-F1
#
_cell.length_a   1.000
_cell.length_b   1.000
_cell.length_c   1.000
_cell.angle_alpha   90.00
_cell.angle_beta   90.00
_cell.angle_gamma   90.00
#
_symmetry.space_group_name_H-M   'P 1'
#
loop_
_entity.id
_entity.type
_entity.pdbx_description
1 polymer ?
#
loop_
_entity_poly.entity_id
_entity_poly.type
_entity_poly.pdbx_seq_one_letter_code
_entity_poly.pdbx_strand_id
1 'polypeptide(L)'
;MKQLTKAEEEVMQILWDLGEANVAAMLDVMPEPKPAYNTVSTIVRILETKEFVGYKKEGRGHIYFPLVKKSDYSSASMSKMVNDYFNGSFKSMVSFFVKKKEMSASELESILKEINKDD
;
A
#
# COMPACT_ATOMS: atom_id res chain seq x y z
N MET A 1 -7.15 7.87 -8.65
CA MET A 1 -5.75 7.72 -8.19
C MET A 1 -5.01 6.81 -9.15
N LYS A 2 -3.76 7.12 -9.52
CA LYS A 2 -2.98 6.26 -10.44
C LYS A 2 -2.67 4.94 -9.73
N GLN A 3 -2.74 3.81 -10.44
CA GLN A 3 -2.50 2.50 -9.84
C GLN A 3 -0.99 2.21 -9.81
N LEU A 4 -0.53 1.63 -8.70
CA LEU A 4 0.84 1.12 -8.60
C LEU A 4 0.90 -0.31 -9.14
N THR A 5 2.01 -0.63 -9.81
CA THR A 5 2.36 -2.02 -10.09
C THR A 5 2.80 -2.70 -8.79
N LYS A 6 2.87 -4.03 -8.78
CA LYS A 6 3.31 -4.78 -7.59
C LYS A 6 4.69 -4.32 -7.08
N ALA A 7 5.65 -4.13 -7.98
CA ALA A 7 7.00 -3.68 -7.62
C ALA A 7 7.03 -2.23 -7.10
N GLU A 8 6.19 -1.36 -7.66
CA GLU A 8 6.03 0.02 -7.16
C GLU A 8 5.37 0.05 -5.78
N GLU A 9 4.37 -0.80 -5.56
CA GLU A 9 3.70 -0.94 -4.27
C GLU A 9 4.64 -1.48 -3.20
N GLU A 10 5.47 -2.48 -3.51
CA GLU A 10 6.50 -3.00 -2.59
C GLU A 10 7.47 -1.90 -2.14
N VAL A 11 7.95 -1.06 -3.07
CA VAL A 11 8.80 0.10 -2.73
C VAL A 11 8.05 1.12 -1.87
N MET A 12 6.77 1.39 -2.16
CA MET A 12 5.96 2.31 -1.35
C MET A 12 5.69 1.78 0.05
N GLN A 13 5.46 0.47 0.24
CA GLN A 13 5.31 -0.14 1.56
C GLN A 13 6.53 0.13 2.43
N ILE A 14 7.72 -0.13 1.88
CA ILE A 14 8.99 0.15 2.55
C ILE A 14 9.14 1.64 2.87
N LEU A 15 8.85 2.51 1.90
CA LEU A 15 8.99 3.95 2.11
C LEU A 15 7.99 4.50 3.14
N TRP A 16 6.76 3.97 3.20
CA TRP A 16 5.80 4.32 4.23
C TRP A 16 6.25 3.91 5.63
N ASP A 17 6.86 2.73 5.74
CA ASP A 17 7.33 2.21 7.01
C ASP A 17 8.59 2.98 7.50
N LEU A 18 9.47 3.40 6.57
CA LEU A 18 10.66 4.20 6.88
C LEU A 18 10.37 5.70 7.05
N GLY A 19 9.28 6.21 6.47
CA GLY A 19 8.92 7.63 6.45
C GLY A 19 9.76 8.46 5.48
N GLU A 20 11.09 8.41 5.58
CA GLU A 20 12.01 9.00 4.61
C GLU A 20 13.27 8.14 4.45
N ALA A 21 13.73 7.94 3.21
CA ALA A 21 14.86 7.06 2.93
C ALA A 21 15.55 7.37 1.60
N ASN A 22 16.85 7.07 1.50
CA ASN A 22 17.53 6.94 0.20
C ASN A 22 17.33 5.52 -0.38
N VAL A 23 17.70 5.33 -1.65
CA VAL A 23 17.55 4.03 -2.34
C VAL A 23 18.34 2.90 -1.65
N ALA A 24 19.51 3.20 -1.08
CA ALA A 24 20.31 2.19 -0.38
C ALA A 24 19.60 1.69 0.89
N ALA A 25 19.07 2.62 1.70
CA ALA A 25 18.31 2.30 2.90
C ALA A 25 17.02 1.50 2.59
N MET A 26 16.32 1.86 1.50
CA MET A 26 15.17 1.08 1.03
C MET A 26 15.58 -0.35 0.61
N LEU A 27 16.72 -0.50 -0.08
CA LEU A 27 17.22 -1.80 -0.52
C LEU A 27 17.69 -2.66 0.65
N ASP A 28 18.21 -2.06 1.72
CA ASP A 28 18.72 -2.78 2.89
C ASP A 28 17.63 -3.57 3.63
N VAL A 29 16.41 -3.02 3.66
CA VAL A 29 15.25 -3.65 4.31
C VAL A 29 14.43 -4.56 3.38
N MET A 30 14.77 -4.62 2.09
CA MET A 30 14.10 -5.54 1.16
C MET A 30 14.44 -7.01 1.46
N PRO A 31 13.48 -7.93 1.30
CA PRO A 31 13.73 -9.35 1.43
C PRO A 31 14.63 -9.88 0.31
N GLU A 32 15.33 -10.99 0.57
CA GLU A 32 16.13 -11.68 -0.46
C GLU A 32 15.23 -12.51 -1.42
N PRO A 33 15.56 -12.60 -2.72
CA PRO A 33 16.71 -11.97 -3.37
C PRO A 33 16.50 -10.47 -3.62
N LYS A 34 17.45 -9.65 -3.18
CA LYS A 34 17.38 -8.21 -3.36
C LYS A 34 17.48 -7.82 -4.84
N PRO A 35 16.61 -6.91 -5.33
CA PRO A 35 16.74 -6.37 -6.67
C PRO A 35 18.02 -5.53 -6.80
N ALA A 36 18.49 -5.30 -8.02
CA ALA A 36 19.61 -4.40 -8.24
C ALA A 36 19.24 -2.96 -7.80
N TYR A 37 20.22 -2.21 -7.29
CA TYR A 37 20.05 -0.80 -6.89
C TYR A 37 19.38 0.06 -7.99
N ASN A 38 19.80 -0.13 -9.25
CA ASN A 38 19.23 0.59 -10.38
C ASN A 38 17.75 0.29 -10.61
N THR A 39 17.30 -0.92 -10.27
CA THR A 39 15.89 -1.30 -10.36
C THR A 39 15.07 -0.49 -9.36
N VAL A 40 15.49 -0.47 -8.10
CA VAL A 40 14.81 0.33 -7.06
C VAL A 40 14.87 1.82 -7.41
N SER A 41 16.02 2.32 -7.85
CA SER A 41 16.17 3.72 -8.28
C SER A 41 15.24 4.07 -9.45
N THR A 42 15.03 3.15 -10.39
CA THR A 42 14.10 3.37 -11.52
C THR A 42 12.66 3.39 -11.02
N ILE A 43 12.28 2.46 -10.14
CA ILE A 43 10.94 2.42 -9.55
C ILE A 43 10.64 3.70 -8.78
N VAL A 44 11.58 4.19 -7.95
CA VAL A 44 11.42 5.43 -7.19
C VAL A 44 11.22 6.65 -8.11
N ARG A 45 11.92 6.72 -9.26
CA ARG A 45 11.69 7.78 -10.27
C ARG A 45 10.33 7.68 -10.95
N ILE A 46 9.83 6.46 -11.18
CA ILE A 46 8.48 6.25 -11.70
C ILE A 46 7.45 6.72 -10.65
N LEU A 47 7.64 6.37 -9.38
CA LEU A 47 6.79 6.81 -8.28
C LEU A 47 6.79 8.34 -8.11
N GLU A 48 7.93 8.98 -8.29
CA GLU A 48 8.07 10.44 -8.34
C GLU A 48 7.23 11.02 -9.50
N THR A 49 7.38 10.48 -10.72
CA THR A 49 6.61 10.92 -11.90
C THR A 49 5.10 10.69 -11.72
N LYS A 50 4.73 9.66 -10.95
CA LYS A 50 3.34 9.39 -10.58
C LYS A 50 2.83 10.29 -9.43
N GLU A 51 3.69 11.10 -8.82
CA GLU A 51 3.41 12.00 -7.69
C GLU A 51 3.09 11.26 -6.38
N PHE A 52 3.59 10.04 -6.23
CA PHE A 52 3.49 9.27 -4.99
C PHE A 52 4.62 9.58 -4.02
N VAL A 53 5.76 9.99 -4.56
CA VAL A 53 7.02 10.19 -3.83
C VAL A 53 7.60 11.55 -4.20
N GLY A 54 8.02 12.28 -3.18
CA GLY A 54 8.84 13.49 -3.31
C GLY A 54 10.29 13.17 -2.97
N TYR A 55 11.19 14.12 -3.25
CA TYR A 55 12.58 14.00 -2.83
C TYR A 55 13.14 15.33 -2.34
N LYS A 56 14.12 15.23 -1.43
CA LYS A 56 15.00 16.31 -1.00
C LYS A 56 16.43 15.96 -1.41
N LYS A 57 17.18 16.95 -1.90
CA LYS A 57 18.62 16.78 -2.17
C LYS A 57 19.37 16.80 -0.84
N GLU A 58 20.20 15.80 -0.62
CA GLU A 58 21.07 15.71 0.55
C GLU A 58 22.51 15.43 0.09
N GLY A 59 23.33 16.49 0.06
CA GLY A 59 24.68 16.43 -0.50
C GLY A 59 24.66 16.02 -1.99
N ARG A 60 25.27 14.85 -2.29
CA ARG A 60 25.30 14.26 -3.64
C ARG A 60 24.18 13.24 -3.88
N GLY A 61 23.33 12.98 -2.88
CA GLY A 61 22.27 11.99 -2.91
C GLY A 61 20.87 12.60 -2.87
N HIS A 62 19.87 11.72 -2.90
CA HIS A 62 18.46 12.06 -2.73
C HIS A 62 17.87 11.25 -1.57
N ILE A 63 17.10 11.94 -0.74
CA ILE A 63 16.22 11.32 0.26
C ILE A 63 14.80 11.46 -0.24
N TYR A 64 14.10 10.34 -0.31
CA TYR A 64 12.73 10.24 -0.79
C TYR A 64 11.76 10.19 0.39
N PHE A 65 10.55 10.69 0.18
CA PHE A 65 9.47 10.68 1.18
C PHE A 65 8.10 10.52 0.49
N PRO A 66 7.11 9.89 1.14
CA PRO A 66 5.80 9.67 0.55
C PRO A 66 4.99 10.98 0.50
N LEU A 67 4.38 11.26 -0.64
CA LEU A 67 3.40 12.33 -0.83
C LEU A 67 1.97 11.86 -0.59
N VAL A 68 1.72 10.56 -0.80
CA VAL A 68 0.43 9.92 -0.57
C VAL A 68 0.52 9.08 0.71
N LYS A 69 -0.47 9.21 1.59
CA LYS A 69 -0.52 8.40 2.82
C LYS A 69 -0.92 6.95 2.50
N LYS A 70 -0.36 6.01 3.28
CA LYS A 70 -0.71 4.58 3.20
C LYS A 70 -2.22 4.35 3.33
N SER A 71 -2.86 5.00 4.30
CA SER A 71 -4.32 4.94 4.52
C SER A 71 -5.10 5.32 3.26
N ASP A 72 -4.75 6.44 2.64
CA ASP A 72 -5.50 7.00 1.53
C ASP A 72 -5.36 6.11 0.29
N TYR A 73 -4.16 5.59 0.05
CA TYR A 73 -3.91 4.63 -1.03
C TYR A 73 -4.62 3.29 -0.78
N SER A 74 -4.56 2.77 0.45
CA SER A 74 -5.23 1.51 0.84
C SER A 74 -6.74 1.62 0.70
N SER A 75 -7.36 2.72 1.15
CA SER A 75 -8.78 2.97 0.99
C SER A 75 -9.17 3.04 -0.48
N ALA A 76 -8.45 3.82 -1.30
CA ALA A 76 -8.73 3.93 -2.73
C ALA A 76 -8.59 2.58 -3.46
N SER A 77 -7.55 1.81 -3.13
CA SER A 77 -7.29 0.50 -3.71
C SER A 77 -8.36 -0.52 -3.32
N MET A 78 -8.79 -0.51 -2.05
CA MET A 78 -9.86 -1.37 -1.56
C MET A 78 -11.21 -1.03 -2.21
N SER A 79 -11.57 0.25 -2.28
CA SER A 79 -12.80 0.68 -2.97
C SER A 79 -12.81 0.23 -4.42
N LYS A 80 -11.66 0.31 -5.12
CA LYS A 80 -11.53 -0.20 -6.48
C LYS A 80 -11.75 -1.71 -6.55
N MET A 81 -11.12 -2.48 -5.66
CA MET A 81 -11.31 -3.94 -5.61
C MET A 81 -12.77 -4.34 -5.36
N VAL A 82 -13.45 -3.65 -4.43
CA VAL A 82 -14.89 -3.89 -4.16
C VAL A 82 -15.75 -3.58 -5.38
N ASN A 83 -15.44 -2.49 -6.09
CA ASN A 83 -16.15 -2.14 -7.32
C ASN A 83 -15.91 -3.17 -8.44
N ASP A 84 -14.66 -3.55 -8.68
CA ASP A 84 -14.27 -4.40 -9.81
C ASP A 84 -14.71 -5.87 -9.64
N TYR A 85 -14.68 -6.41 -8.42
CA TYR A 85 -14.96 -7.85 -8.16
C TYR A 85 -16.31 -8.12 -7.48
N PHE A 86 -16.87 -7.13 -6.79
CA PHE A 86 -18.09 -7.29 -5.99
C PHE A 86 -19.21 -6.33 -6.41
N ASN A 87 -19.09 -5.70 -7.59
CA ASN A 87 -20.06 -4.74 -8.13
C ASN A 87 -20.38 -3.62 -7.14
N GLY A 88 -19.39 -3.19 -6.35
CA GLY A 88 -19.56 -2.14 -5.34
C GLY A 88 -20.27 -2.59 -4.05
N SER A 89 -20.65 -3.86 -3.94
CA SER A 89 -21.35 -4.39 -2.77
C SER A 89 -20.38 -4.93 -1.73
N PHE A 90 -20.14 -4.15 -0.67
CA PHE A 90 -19.39 -4.62 0.49
C PHE A 90 -20.04 -5.85 1.14
N LYS A 91 -21.39 -5.91 1.14
CA LYS A 91 -22.14 -7.10 1.58
C LYS A 91 -21.76 -8.35 0.78
N SER A 92 -21.54 -8.22 -0.53
CA SER A 92 -21.14 -9.34 -1.38
C SER A 92 -19.71 -9.81 -1.06
N MET A 93 -18.80 -8.88 -0.77
CA MET A 93 -17.44 -9.19 -0.31
C MET A 93 -17.46 -9.93 1.03
N VAL A 94 -18.18 -9.42 2.03
CA VAL A 94 -18.34 -10.07 3.33
C VAL A 94 -18.96 -11.47 3.19
N SER A 95 -20.00 -11.59 2.38
CA SER A 95 -20.67 -12.88 2.12
C SER A 95 -19.73 -13.90 1.49
N PHE A 96 -18.78 -13.47 0.66
CA PHE A 96 -17.77 -14.35 0.07
C PHE A 96 -16.83 -14.93 1.13
N PHE A 97 -16.32 -14.11 2.05
CA PHE A 97 -15.43 -14.57 3.14
C PHE A 97 -16.11 -15.53 4.10
N VAL A 98 -17.37 -15.26 4.47
CA VAL A 98 -18.17 -16.16 5.32
C VAL A 98 -18.39 -17.51 4.62
N LYS A 99 -18.71 -17.50 3.32
CA LYS A 99 -18.90 -18.75 2.55
C LYS A 99 -17.61 -19.56 2.39
N LYS A 100 -16.46 -18.90 2.29
CA LYS A 100 -15.15 -19.56 2.22
C LYS A 100 -14.63 -20.08 3.56
N LYS A 101 -15.34 -19.84 4.68
CA LYS A 101 -14.87 -20.10 6.05
C LYS A 101 -13.55 -19.40 6.39
N GLU A 102 -13.20 -18.35 5.64
CA GLU A 102 -12.05 -17.49 5.96
C GLU A 102 -12.39 -16.50 7.08
N MET A 103 -13.66 -16.41 7.45
CA MET A 103 -14.16 -15.63 8.59
C MET A 103 -15.37 -16.32 9.22
N SER A 104 -15.33 -16.47 10.55
CA SER A 104 -16.44 -17.00 11.34
C SER A 104 -17.51 -15.93 11.59
N ALA A 105 -18.74 -16.37 11.88
CA ALA A 105 -19.82 -15.47 12.27
C ALA A 105 -19.47 -14.67 13.55
N SER A 106 -18.74 -15.27 14.49
CA SER A 106 -18.27 -14.61 15.70
C SER A 106 -17.25 -13.51 15.45
N GLU A 107 -16.33 -13.69 14.49
CA GLU A 107 -15.36 -12.65 14.10
C GLU A 107 -16.08 -11.48 13.41
N LEU A 108 -17.05 -11.78 12.54
CA LEU A 108 -17.90 -10.77 11.94
C LEU A 108 -18.67 -9.97 13.00
N GLU A 109 -19.26 -10.65 13.98
CA GLU A 109 -19.96 -9.99 15.09
C GLU A 109 -19.03 -9.10 15.93
N SER A 110 -17.78 -9.51 16.14
CA SER A 110 -16.79 -8.70 16.84
C SER A 110 -16.49 -7.40 16.09
N ILE A 111 -16.27 -7.50 14.77
CA ILE A 111 -16.02 -6.33 13.90
C ILE A 111 -17.23 -5.38 13.90
N LEU A 112 -18.45 -5.92 13.78
CA LEU A 112 -19.68 -5.12 13.83
C LEU A 112 -19.87 -4.40 15.18
N LYS A 113 -19.42 -5.00 16.29
CA LYS A 113 -19.46 -4.37 17.62
C LYS A 113 -18.43 -3.27 17.79
N GLU A 114 -17.29 -3.33 17.08
CA GLU A 114 -16.29 -2.26 17.07
C GLU A 114 -16.78 -1.05 16.28
N ILE A 115 -17.38 -1.27 15.10
CA ILE A 115 -17.93 -0.18 14.27
C ILE A 115 -19.01 0.62 15.01
N ASN A 116 -19.92 -0.06 15.73
CA ASN A 116 -21.00 0.60 16.48
C ASN A 116 -20.53 1.32 17.78
N LYS A 117 -19.24 1.27 18.13
CA LYS A 117 -18.68 1.99 19.28
C LYS A 117 -18.08 3.35 18.91
N ASP A 118 -17.81 3.56 17.63
CA ASP A 118 -17.21 4.80 17.10
C ASP A 118 -18.26 5.74 16.47
N ASP A 119 -19.56 5.45 16.67
CA ASP A 119 -20.71 6.34 16.37
C ASP A 119 -21.18 7.11 17.63
#